data_AF-A0A948UGE5-F1
#
_entry.id   AF-A0A948UGE5-F1
#
_cell.length_a   1.000
_cell.length_b   1.000
_cell.length_c   1.000
_cell.angle_alpha   90.00
_cell.angle_beta   90.00
_cell.angle_gamma   90.00
#
_symmetry.space_group_name_H-M   'P 1'
#
loop_
_entity.id
_entity.type
_entity.pdbx_description
1 polymer ?
#
loop_
_entity_poly.entity_id
_entity_poly.type
_entity_poly.pdbx_seq_one_letter_code
_entity_poly.pdbx_strand_id
1 'polypeptide(L)' 'MKKHKKYAVIGLRALQRASAKVAENARKNNYRIPIWKNGRIEYEIPEINTEQASAPDAKSRGI' A
#
# COMPACT_ATOMS: atom_id res chain seq x y z
N MET A 1 6.70 -29.22 12.13
CA MET A 1 6.41 -28.26 11.03
C MET A 1 5.88 -26.87 11.44
N LYS A 2 5.81 -26.48 12.73
CA LYS A 2 5.23 -25.17 13.14
C LYS A 2 6.21 -23.97 13.14
N LYS A 3 7.53 -24.20 13.23
CA LYS A 3 8.54 -23.13 13.39
C LYS A 3 8.83 -22.34 12.10
N HIS A 4 8.84 -22.99 10.93
CA HIS A 4 9.16 -22.36 9.65
C HIS A 4 8.12 -21.30 9.21
N LYS A 5 6.85 -21.49 9.59
CA LYS A 5 5.78 -20.51 9.34
C LYS A 5 6.01 -19.18 10.08
N LYS A 6 6.59 -19.20 11.29
CA LYS A 6 6.78 -17.97 12.07
C LYS A 6 7.78 -17.02 11.41
N TYR A 7 8.91 -17.53 10.95
CA TYR A 7 9.92 -16.73 10.25
C TYR A 7 9.43 -16.26 8.88
N ALA A 8 8.70 -17.10 8.15
CA ALA A 8 8.07 -16.71 6.88
C ALA A 8 7.09 -15.54 7.06
N VAL A 9 6.26 -15.57 8.12
CA VAL A 9 5.33 -14.48 8.44
C VAL A 9 6.06 -13.19 8.83
N ILE A 10 7.15 -13.29 9.58
CA ILE A 10 7.97 -12.12 9.94
C ILE A 10 8.62 -11.52 8.68
N GLY A 11 9.18 -12.35 7.81
CA GLY A 11 9.76 -11.93 6.53
C GLY A 11 8.74 -11.24 5.63
N LEU A 12 7.54 -11.82 5.50
CA LEU A 12 6.44 -11.24 4.72
C LEU A 12 6.05 -9.86 5.26
N ARG A 13 5.92 -9.70 6.57
CA ARG A 13 5.61 -8.41 7.20
C ARG A 13 6.71 -7.38 7.00
N ALA A 14 7.97 -7.78 7.07
CA ALA A 14 9.11 -6.91 6.81
C ALA A 14 9.12 -6.42 5.35
N LEU A 15 8.87 -7.34 4.40
CA LEU A 15 8.75 -7.01 2.99
C LEU A 15 7.61 -6.02 2.73
N GLN A 16 6.41 -6.26 3.28
CA GLN A 16 5.27 -5.36 3.13
C GLN A 16 5.58 -3.94 3.65
N ARG A 17 6.28 -3.82 4.79
CA ARG A 17 6.70 -2.52 5.35
C ARG A 17 7.72 -1.82 4.45
N ALA A 18 8.69 -2.55 3.92
CA ALA A 18 9.68 -1.99 3.00
C ALA A 18 9.02 -1.50 1.71
N SER A 19 8.14 -2.31 1.11
CA SER A 19 7.38 -1.95 -0.09
C SER A 19 6.52 -0.70 0.13
N ALA A 20 5.82 -0.61 1.26
CA ALA A 20 5.02 0.58 1.60
C ALA A 20 5.87 1.85 1.72
N LYS A 21 7.06 1.77 2.33
CA LYS A 21 7.98 2.91 2.45
C LYS A 21 8.53 3.36 1.10
N VAL A 22 8.86 2.43 0.22
CA VAL A 22 9.30 2.74 -1.15
C VAL A 22 8.17 3.41 -1.93
N ALA A 23 6.94 2.92 -1.81
CA ALA A 23 5.77 3.52 -2.44
C ALA A 23 5.51 4.96 -1.93
N GLU A 24 5.60 5.18 -0.61
CA GLU A 24 5.45 6.50 0.00
C GLU A 24 6.53 7.49 -0.47
N ASN A 25 7.79 7.04 -0.52
CA ASN A 25 8.90 7.85 -1.01
C ASN A 25 8.73 8.18 -2.50
N ALA A 26 8.32 7.21 -3.31
CA ALA A 26 8.06 7.43 -4.73
C ALA A 26 6.96 8.47 -4.91
N ARG A 27 5.87 8.38 -4.14
CA ARG A 27 4.79 9.38 -4.16
C ARG A 27 5.29 10.78 -3.78
N LYS A 28 6.02 10.92 -2.67
CA LYS A 28 6.54 12.22 -2.19
C LYS A 28 7.43 12.92 -3.22
N ASN A 29 8.16 12.14 -4.02
CA ASN A 29 9.10 12.65 -5.01
C ASN A 29 8.58 12.52 -6.45
N ASN A 30 7.31 12.15 -6.64
CA ASN A 30 6.69 11.93 -7.95
C ASN A 30 7.44 10.93 -8.85
N TYR A 31 8.08 9.92 -8.24
CA TYR A 31 8.76 8.84 -8.97
C TYR A 31 7.77 7.76 -9.40
N ARG A 32 7.98 7.24 -10.61
CA ARG A 32 7.23 6.11 -11.16
C ARG A 32 7.93 4.81 -10.80
N ILE A 33 7.20 3.85 -10.25
CA ILE A 33 7.73 2.53 -9.93
C ILE A 33 7.39 1.57 -11.09
N PRO A 34 8.36 0.79 -11.59
CA PRO A 34 8.08 -0.26 -12.55
C PRO A 34 7.33 -1.42 -11.87
N ILE A 35 6.13 -1.73 -12.39
CA ILE A 35 5.29 -2.84 -11.97
C ILE A 35 5.20 -3.82 -13.14
N TRP A 36 5.40 -5.10 -12.86
CA TRP A 36 5.14 -6.14 -13.85
C TRP A 36 3.65 -6.44 -13.93
N LYS A 37 3.03 -6.16 -15.08
CA LYS A 37 1.59 -6.34 -15.31
C LYS A 37 1.37 -6.90 -16.70
N ASN A 38 0.63 -8.01 -16.79
CA ASN A 38 0.26 -8.66 -18.06
C ASN A 38 1.45 -8.89 -19.02
N GLY A 39 2.60 -9.32 -18.49
CA GLY A 39 3.78 -9.68 -19.31
C GLY A 39 4.65 -8.51 -19.76
N ARG A 40 4.41 -7.30 -19.25
CA ARG A 40 5.19 -6.10 -19.53
C ARG A 40 5.43 -5.27 -18.28
N ILE A 41 6.43 -4.40 -18.34
CA ILE A 41 6.73 -3.44 -17.27
C ILE A 41 5.92 -2.18 -17.53
N GLU A 42 5.03 -1.83 -16.59
CA GLU A 42 4.26 -0.60 -16.59
C GLU A 42 4.77 0.31 -15.47
N TYR A 43 4.93 1.61 -15.74
CA TYR A 43 5.45 2.57 -14.77
C TYR A 43 4.31 3.37 -14.16
N GLU A 44 3.90 2.99 -12.95
CA GLU A 44 2.79 3.61 -12.23
C GLU A 44 3.32 4.43 -11.04
N ILE A 45 2.68 5.56 -10.74
CA ILE A 45 2.89 6.24 -9.45
C ILE A 45 2.03 5.47 -8.45
N PRO A 46 2.58 4.99 -7.32
CA PRO A 46 1.80 4.21 -6.37
C PRO A 46 0.69 5.09 -5.75
N GLU A 47 -0.55 4.94 -6.21
CA GLU A 47 -1.71 5.42 -5.49
C GLU A 47 -1.97 4.46 -4.34
N ILE A 48 -1.83 4.98 -3.12
CA ILE A 48 -2.34 4.27 -1.95
C ILE A 48 -3.85 4.46 -2.05
N ASN A 49 -4.58 3.43 -2.46
CA ASN A 49 -6.02 3.37 -2.23
C ASN A 49 -6.23 3.32 -0.70
N THR A 50 -6.14 4.46 -0.04
CA THR A 50 -6.97 4.72 1.12
C THR A 50 -8.39 4.69 0.57
N GLU A 51 -9.00 3.51 0.58
CA GLU A 51 -10.44 3.44 0.82
C GLU A 51 -10.65 4.26 2.10
N GLN A 52 -11.05 5.52 1.90
CA GLN A 52 -11.48 6.42 2.94
C GLN A 52 -12.69 5.74 3.56
N ALA A 53 -12.46 4.94 4.60
CA ALA A 53 -13.50 4.32 5.38
C ALA A 53 -14.36 5.45 5.96
N SER A 54 -15.47 5.69 5.26
CA SER A 54 -16.63 6.53 5.58
C SER A 54 -16.34 7.95 6.06
N ALA A 55 -16.83 8.91 5.28
CA ALA A 55 -17.08 10.26 5.76
C ALA A 55 -17.80 10.20 7.12
N PRO A 56 -17.40 10.98 8.15
CA PRO A 56 -18.25 11.16 9.31
C PRO A 56 -19.55 11.81 8.83
N ASP A 57 -20.67 11.13 9.07
CA ASP A 57 -22.03 11.58 8.77
C ASP A 57 -22.19 13.08 8.99
N ALA A 58 -22.54 13.79 7.91
CA ALA A 58 -23.00 15.17 7.99
C ALA A 58 -24.27 15.19 8.83
N LYS A 59 -24.12 15.53 10.11
CA LYS A 59 -25.22 15.71 11.04
C LYS A 59 -26.10 16.87 10.59
N SER A 60 -27.11 16.56 9.80
CA SER A 60 -28.28 17.40 9.58
C SER A 60 -29.07 17.53 10.90
N ARG A 61 -29.18 18.77 11.40
CA ARG A 61 -30.26 19.39 12.22
C ARG A 61 -29.58 20.48 13.07
N GLY A 62 -29.82 21.76 12.90
CA GLY A 62 -31.09 22.43 12.58
C GLY A 62 -31.58 23.08 13.87
N ILE A 63 -31.35 24.39 14.02
CA ILE A 63 -32.18 25.40 14.70
C ILE A 63 -31.86 26.75 14.05
#